data_AF-A0A5B7CLZ7-F1
#
_entry.id   AF-A0A5B7CLZ7-F1
#
_cell.length_a   1.000
_cell.length_b   1.000
_cell.length_c   1.000
_cell.angle_alpha   90.00
_cell.angle_beta   90.00
_cell.angle_gamma   90.00
#
_symmetry.space_group_name_H-M   'P 1'
#
loop_
_entity.id
_entity.type
_entity.pdbx_description
1 polymer ?
#
loop_
_entity_poly.entity_id
_entity_poly.type
_entity_poly.pdbx_seq_one_letter_code
_entity_poly.pdbx_strand_id
1 'polypeptide(L)'
;MAMECVDSSPSDLSIPEIPAWLHSYTIKKHLTSYAEAKKIKNYRRAAHVCLWARLEGWSMFGRLRGAVMMQLRFDGTFGFPGGLISEGEDVVEGLNRELMEEIAWNPTVAPVTWNDYYNTQVDSPHNLVLHFFIKQLTLGQFCDLEKACPQCSEYGKEVMGSVRVPLYTMHNMYSGLPAFLNNKFTSIAKEQLLLSLYHVKLLSEEEVKLAILHSQADQHRLTRFF
;
A
#
# COMPACT_ATOMS: atom_id res chain seq x y z
N MET A 1 -21.46 -26.80 8.12
CA MET A 1 -20.79 -27.26 6.87
C MET A 1 -19.35 -26.79 6.94
N ALA A 2 -18.43 -27.67 6.56
CA ALA A 2 -17.02 -27.68 6.95
C ALA A 2 -16.28 -26.35 6.69
N MET A 3 -15.52 -25.93 7.69
CA MET A 3 -14.51 -24.86 7.61
C MET A 3 -13.18 -25.53 7.27
N GLU A 4 -12.94 -25.75 5.97
CA GLU A 4 -11.63 -26.03 5.38
C GLU A 4 -11.37 -24.83 4.45
N CYS A 5 -10.28 -24.08 4.49
CA CYS A 5 -8.88 -24.48 4.63
C CYS A 5 -8.14 -23.56 5.60
N VAL A 6 -7.25 -24.14 6.42
CA VAL A 6 -6.11 -23.40 6.97
C VAL A 6 -5.22 -23.09 5.77
N ASP A 7 -5.23 -21.82 5.34
CA ASP A 7 -4.40 -21.30 4.25
C ASP A 7 -2.95 -21.24 4.77
N SER A 8 -2.31 -22.40 4.86
CA SER A 8 -0.92 -22.51 5.31
C SER A 8 -0.03 -21.73 4.35
N SER A 9 0.90 -20.92 4.88
CA SER A 9 1.83 -20.11 4.08
C SER A 9 2.40 -20.92 2.92
N PRO A 10 2.23 -20.52 1.64
CA PRO A 10 2.76 -21.26 0.51
C PRO A 10 4.28 -21.38 0.64
N SER A 11 4.82 -22.56 0.37
CA SER A 11 6.26 -22.83 0.51
C SER A 11 7.12 -22.10 -0.52
N ASP A 12 6.52 -21.60 -1.61
CA ASP A 12 7.22 -20.99 -2.74
C ASP A 12 6.51 -19.73 -3.26
N LEU A 13 6.51 -18.67 -2.44
CA LEU A 13 6.12 -17.33 -2.89
C LEU A 13 7.33 -16.67 -3.55
N SER A 14 7.31 -16.67 -4.89
CA SER A 14 8.36 -16.09 -5.72
C SER A 14 8.38 -14.57 -5.67
N ILE A 15 9.54 -13.98 -5.97
CA ILE A 15 9.68 -12.53 -6.09
C ILE A 15 8.95 -12.10 -7.36
N PRO A 16 8.01 -11.15 -7.30
CA PRO A 16 7.31 -10.70 -8.50
C PRO A 16 8.28 -10.06 -9.49
N GLU A 17 8.00 -10.20 -10.78
CA GLU A 17 8.74 -9.48 -11.80
C GLU A 17 8.50 -7.98 -11.63
N ILE A 18 9.58 -7.26 -11.34
CA ILE A 18 9.55 -5.80 -11.23
C ILE A 18 9.96 -5.22 -12.58
N PRO A 19 9.21 -4.27 -13.16
CA PRO A 19 9.60 -3.65 -14.42
C PRO A 19 10.94 -2.93 -14.34
N ALA A 20 11.70 -2.97 -15.44
CA ALA A 20 13.05 -2.42 -15.50
C ALA A 20 13.14 -0.94 -15.16
N TRP A 21 12.16 -0.16 -15.60
CA TRP A 21 12.09 1.29 -15.36
C TRP A 21 11.84 1.65 -13.90
N LEU A 22 11.33 0.72 -13.11
CA LEU A 22 11.09 0.90 -11.69
C LEU A 22 12.30 0.42 -10.85
N HIS A 23 13.32 -0.16 -11.50
CA HIS A 23 14.59 -0.51 -10.85
C HIS A 23 15.47 0.68 -10.49
N SER A 24 15.30 1.83 -11.16
CA SER A 24 16.08 3.04 -10.89
C SER A 24 15.75 3.70 -9.54
N TYR A 25 14.72 3.22 -8.84
CA TYR A 25 14.24 3.74 -7.55
C TYR A 25 14.38 2.74 -6.39
N THR A 26 15.52 2.06 -6.27
CA THR A 26 15.91 1.32 -5.04
C THR A 26 15.10 0.05 -4.72
N ILE A 27 14.00 -0.24 -5.45
CA ILE A 27 13.08 -1.35 -5.17
C ILE A 27 13.78 -2.72 -5.08
N LYS A 28 14.73 -3.00 -5.99
CA LYS A 28 15.42 -4.30 -6.04
C LYS A 28 16.38 -4.55 -4.87
N LYS A 29 16.95 -3.50 -4.26
CA LYS A 29 17.96 -3.69 -3.20
C LYS A 29 17.39 -4.35 -1.94
N HIS A 30 16.06 -4.34 -1.81
CA HIS A 30 15.37 -4.80 -0.61
C HIS A 30 14.49 -6.02 -0.84
N LEU A 31 14.22 -6.43 -2.09
CA LEU A 31 13.33 -7.56 -2.36
C LEU A 31 13.96 -8.89 -1.95
N THR A 32 13.17 -9.73 -1.29
CA THR A 32 13.55 -11.09 -0.91
C THR A 32 12.36 -12.03 -1.10
N SER A 33 12.62 -13.32 -1.31
CA SER A 33 11.54 -14.30 -1.31
C SER A 33 10.98 -14.46 0.10
N TYR A 34 9.72 -14.91 0.21
CA TYR A 34 9.15 -15.18 1.52
C TYR A 34 9.94 -16.25 2.29
N ALA A 35 10.42 -17.28 1.59
CA ALA A 35 11.23 -18.34 2.17
C ALA A 35 12.56 -17.84 2.76
N GLU A 36 13.25 -16.93 2.08
CA GLU A 36 14.47 -16.30 2.61
C GLU A 36 14.15 -15.34 3.75
N ALA A 37 13.05 -14.57 3.65
CA ALA A 37 12.60 -13.68 4.72
C ALA A 37 12.33 -14.42 6.05
N LYS A 38 11.85 -15.66 6.01
CA LYS A 38 11.64 -16.50 7.21
C LYS A 38 12.94 -16.86 7.93
N LYS A 39 14.07 -16.90 7.21
CA LYS A 39 15.38 -17.25 7.76
C LYS A 39 16.06 -16.06 8.46
N ILE A 40 15.59 -14.83 8.20
CA ILE A 40 16.13 -13.61 8.80
C ILE A 40 15.76 -13.57 10.29
N LYS A 41 16.79 -13.53 11.14
CA LYS A 41 16.67 -13.44 12.61
C LYS A 41 16.91 -12.00 13.07
N ASN A 42 16.42 -11.68 14.27
CA ASN A 42 16.61 -10.37 14.92
C ASN A 42 15.99 -9.18 14.15
N TYR A 43 15.04 -9.44 13.26
CA TYR A 43 14.26 -8.43 12.55
C TYR A 43 12.82 -8.50 13.03
N ARG A 44 12.19 -7.34 13.24
CA ARG A 44 10.75 -7.28 13.46
C ARG A 44 10.04 -7.47 12.12
N ARG A 45 8.82 -7.99 12.17
CA ARG A 45 8.00 -8.22 10.98
C ARG A 45 6.86 -7.22 10.97
N ALA A 46 6.52 -6.71 9.79
CA ALA A 46 5.29 -5.97 9.57
C ALA A 46 4.62 -6.48 8.30
N ALA A 47 3.30 -6.36 8.24
CA ALA A 47 2.54 -6.62 7.03
C ALA A 47 1.61 -5.45 6.74
N HIS A 48 1.52 -5.07 5.47
CA HIS A 48 0.61 -4.02 5.02
C HIS A 48 -0.12 -4.45 3.75
N VAL A 49 -1.25 -3.81 3.47
CA VAL A 49 -2.08 -4.14 2.30
C VAL A 49 -2.45 -2.91 1.48
N CYS A 50 -2.30 -3.02 0.16
CA CYS A 50 -2.93 -2.10 -0.78
C CYS A 50 -4.38 -2.55 -1.02
N LEU A 51 -5.32 -1.89 -0.33
CA LEU A 51 -6.74 -2.02 -0.60
C LEU A 51 -7.12 -1.09 -1.76
N TRP A 52 -7.74 -1.66 -2.79
CA TRP A 52 -8.16 -0.89 -3.96
C TRP A 52 -9.49 -1.36 -4.54
N ALA A 53 -10.18 -0.46 -5.22
CA ALA A 53 -11.41 -0.78 -5.96
C ALA A 53 -11.36 -0.15 -7.37
N ARG A 54 -11.96 -0.82 -8.35
CA ARG A 54 -12.13 -0.26 -9.69
C ARG A 54 -13.16 0.87 -9.62
N LEU A 55 -12.81 2.03 -10.19
CA LEU A 55 -13.66 3.21 -10.28
C LEU A 55 -13.41 3.84 -11.64
N GLU A 56 -14.40 3.78 -12.51
CA GLU A 56 -14.30 4.35 -13.86
C GLU A 56 -15.12 5.63 -13.95
N GLY A 57 -14.75 6.49 -14.90
CA GLY A 57 -15.45 7.73 -15.18
C GLY A 57 -14.54 8.94 -15.17
N TRP A 58 -15.14 10.11 -14.94
CA TRP A 58 -14.46 11.39 -14.98
C TRP A 58 -14.91 12.26 -13.81
N SER A 59 -13.96 13.01 -13.26
CA SER A 59 -14.23 14.11 -12.33
C SER A 59 -13.81 15.43 -12.99
N MET A 60 -14.11 16.56 -12.34
CA MET A 60 -13.59 17.86 -12.76
C MET A 60 -12.06 17.95 -12.72
N PHE A 61 -11.38 17.00 -12.07
CA PHE A 61 -9.92 16.97 -11.93
C PHE A 61 -9.23 15.98 -12.90
N GLY A 62 -10.00 15.15 -13.60
CA GLY A 62 -9.48 14.18 -14.58
C GLY A 62 -10.16 12.81 -14.52
N ARG A 63 -9.60 11.87 -15.29
CA ARG A 63 -10.10 10.50 -15.42
C ARG A 63 -9.97 9.74 -14.09
N LEU A 64 -11.06 9.13 -13.66
CA LEU A 64 -11.09 8.20 -12.54
C LEU A 64 -10.70 6.81 -13.03
N ARG A 65 -9.85 6.12 -12.28
CA ARG A 65 -9.29 4.80 -12.64
C ARG A 65 -9.52 3.74 -11.57
N GLY A 66 -9.49 4.18 -10.33
CA GLY A 66 -9.66 3.36 -9.14
C GLY A 66 -9.67 4.22 -7.89
N ALA A 67 -10.08 3.62 -6.79
CA ALA A 67 -9.82 4.11 -5.46
C ALA A 67 -8.73 3.24 -4.84
N VAL A 68 -7.73 3.85 -4.20
CA VAL A 68 -6.66 3.18 -3.46
C VAL A 68 -6.60 3.82 -2.09
N MET A 69 -6.62 3.00 -1.04
CA MET A 69 -6.61 3.47 0.34
C MET A 69 -5.17 3.59 0.85
N MET A 70 -4.85 4.74 1.42
CA MET A 70 -3.71 4.94 2.30
C MET A 70 -4.18 5.61 3.58
N GLN A 71 -3.30 5.72 4.59
CA GLN A 71 -3.58 6.42 5.84
C GLN A 71 -2.51 7.48 6.09
N LEU A 72 -2.92 8.59 6.71
CA LEU A 72 -2.01 9.48 7.41
C LEU A 72 -1.71 8.86 8.78
N ARG A 73 -0.44 8.62 9.08
CA ARG A 73 0.01 8.03 10.34
C ARG A 73 0.29 9.10 11.40
N PHE A 74 0.40 8.67 12.66
CA PHE A 74 0.76 9.53 13.80
C PHE A 74 2.09 10.29 13.61
N ASP A 75 3.03 9.72 12.85
CA ASP A 75 4.34 10.31 12.56
C ASP A 75 4.30 11.36 11.42
N GLY A 76 3.11 11.67 10.90
CA GLY A 76 2.90 12.65 9.83
C GLY A 76 3.27 12.15 8.44
N THR A 77 3.42 10.84 8.24
CA THR A 77 3.71 10.23 6.93
C THR A 77 2.53 9.42 6.39
N PHE A 78 2.49 9.23 5.07
CA PHE A 78 1.54 8.33 4.43
C PHE A 78 2.04 6.88 4.42
N GLY A 79 1.14 5.95 4.75
CA GLY A 79 1.40 4.51 4.74
C GLY A 79 0.17 3.72 4.29
N PHE A 80 0.34 2.41 4.12
CA PHE A 80 -0.75 1.48 3.91
C PHE A 80 -1.28 0.96 5.25
N PRO A 81 -2.57 0.58 5.34
CA PRO A 81 -3.12 -0.14 6.49
C PRO A 81 -2.36 -1.42 6.80
N GLY A 82 -2.23 -1.72 8.09
CA GLY A 82 -1.48 -2.84 8.64
C GLY A 82 -0.38 -2.39 9.60
N GLY A 83 0.36 -3.35 10.15
CA GLY A 83 1.24 -3.06 11.27
C GLY A 83 2.24 -4.17 11.57
N LEU A 84 2.77 -4.15 12.79
CA LEU A 84 3.75 -5.13 13.26
C LEU A 84 3.08 -6.49 13.49
N ILE A 85 3.78 -7.55 13.11
CA ILE A 85 3.36 -8.93 13.38
C ILE A 85 4.05 -9.42 14.64
N SER A 86 3.27 -9.96 15.57
CA SER A 86 3.79 -10.46 16.84
C SER A 86 4.72 -11.66 16.63
N GLU A 87 5.64 -11.87 17.56
CA GLU A 87 6.55 -13.01 17.47
C GLU A 87 5.77 -14.33 17.53
N GLY A 88 5.95 -15.18 16.52
CA GLY A 88 5.25 -16.46 16.39
C GLY A 88 3.84 -16.39 15.78
N GLU A 89 3.31 -15.19 15.52
CA GLU A 89 2.01 -14.98 14.85
C GLU A 89 2.13 -15.26 13.35
N ASP A 90 1.10 -15.87 12.74
CA ASP A 90 1.03 -15.98 11.29
C ASP A 90 0.88 -14.60 10.65
N VAL A 91 1.53 -14.39 9.51
CA VAL A 91 1.58 -13.07 8.84
C VAL A 91 0.20 -12.62 8.38
N VAL A 92 -0.61 -13.54 7.86
CA VAL A 92 -1.95 -13.22 7.36
C VAL A 92 -2.92 -13.02 8.52
N GLU A 93 -2.81 -13.83 9.58
CA GLU A 93 -3.61 -13.64 10.80
C GLU A 93 -3.31 -12.29 11.46
N GLY A 94 -2.04 -11.98 11.68
CA GLY A 94 -1.62 -10.70 12.25
C GLY A 94 -2.01 -9.51 11.38
N LEU A 95 -1.87 -9.62 10.05
CA LEU A 95 -2.35 -8.57 9.15
C LEU A 95 -3.86 -8.34 9.29
N ASN A 96 -4.69 -9.39 9.27
CA ASN A 96 -6.14 -9.19 9.42
C ASN A 96 -6.52 -8.62 10.79
N ARG A 97 -5.79 -8.97 11.86
CA ARG A 97 -5.95 -8.36 13.19
C ARG A 97 -5.65 -6.86 13.17
N GLU A 98 -4.51 -6.45 12.62
CA GLU A 98 -4.15 -5.02 12.48
C GLU A 98 -5.22 -4.25 11.70
N LEU A 99 -5.74 -4.82 10.60
CA LEU A 99 -6.77 -4.17 9.79
C LEU A 99 -8.10 -4.03 10.55
N MET A 100 -8.46 -4.98 11.43
CA MET A 100 -9.65 -4.84 12.27
C MET A 100 -9.54 -3.64 13.21
N GLU A 101 -8.36 -3.43 13.78
CA GLU A 101 -8.06 -2.37 14.75
C GLU A 101 -8.00 -0.98 14.08
N GLU A 102 -7.42 -0.90 12.88
CA GLU A 102 -7.16 0.38 12.20
C GLU A 102 -8.27 0.87 11.27
N ILE A 103 -8.98 -0.04 10.59
CA ILE A 103 -9.89 0.31 9.48
C ILE A 103 -11.25 -0.40 9.56
N ALA A 104 -11.61 -1.00 10.70
CA ALA A 104 -12.85 -1.76 10.87
C ALA A 104 -13.00 -2.89 9.83
N TRP A 105 -11.88 -3.50 9.47
CA TRP A 105 -11.87 -4.64 8.56
C TRP A 105 -12.68 -5.79 9.12
N ASN A 106 -13.38 -6.52 8.24
CA ASN A 106 -14.10 -7.73 8.64
C ASN A 106 -13.56 -8.93 7.85
N PRO A 107 -12.67 -9.74 8.44
CA PRO A 107 -12.08 -10.89 7.75
C PRO A 107 -13.10 -11.99 7.42
N THR A 108 -14.30 -11.97 8.00
CA THR A 108 -15.37 -12.92 7.63
C THR A 108 -16.03 -12.58 6.29
N VAL A 109 -15.93 -11.32 5.84
CA VAL A 109 -16.55 -10.83 4.59
C VAL A 109 -15.57 -10.79 3.44
N ALA A 110 -14.35 -10.34 3.69
CA ALA A 110 -13.31 -10.20 2.68
C ALA A 110 -11.93 -10.42 3.32
N PRO A 111 -11.56 -11.65 3.74
CA PRO A 111 -10.28 -11.87 4.39
C PRO A 111 -9.12 -11.51 3.46
N VAL A 112 -8.06 -10.88 3.98
CA VAL A 112 -6.76 -10.91 3.30
C VAL A 112 -6.24 -12.35 3.44
N THR A 113 -5.73 -12.91 2.34
CA THR A 113 -5.27 -14.31 2.25
C THR A 113 -3.89 -14.37 1.61
N TRP A 114 -3.26 -15.54 1.56
CA TRP A 114 -1.99 -15.70 0.84
C TRP A 114 -2.13 -15.48 -0.68
N ASN A 115 -3.33 -15.60 -1.24
CA ASN A 115 -3.58 -15.22 -2.65
C ASN A 115 -3.46 -13.72 -2.90
N ASP A 116 -3.58 -12.90 -1.85
CA ASP A 116 -3.38 -11.44 -1.93
C ASP A 116 -1.89 -11.07 -1.74
N TYR A 117 -1.00 -12.02 -1.41
CA TYR A 117 0.41 -11.72 -1.18
C TYR A 117 1.10 -11.25 -2.46
N TYR A 118 1.87 -10.17 -2.35
CA TYR A 118 2.58 -9.59 -3.48
C TYR A 118 4.10 -9.72 -3.36
N ASN A 119 4.71 -9.21 -2.28
CA ASN A 119 6.15 -9.31 -2.09
C ASN A 119 6.59 -9.19 -0.63
N THR A 120 7.88 -9.43 -0.39
CA THR A 120 8.55 -9.09 0.87
C THR A 120 9.76 -8.23 0.58
N GLN A 121 9.95 -7.19 1.38
CA GLN A 121 11.10 -6.30 1.33
C GLN A 121 11.79 -6.23 2.69
N VAL A 122 13.12 -6.15 2.70
CA VAL A 122 13.96 -6.07 3.89
C VAL A 122 14.53 -4.67 4.02
N ASP A 123 14.11 -3.96 5.07
CA ASP A 123 14.64 -2.67 5.46
C ASP A 123 15.71 -2.89 6.53
N SER A 124 16.94 -3.20 6.07
CA SER A 124 18.09 -3.50 6.94
C SER A 124 18.45 -2.37 7.91
N PRO A 125 18.45 -1.07 7.50
CA PRO A 125 18.71 0.03 8.44
C PRO A 125 17.79 0.04 9.67
N HIS A 126 16.53 -0.40 9.52
CA HIS A 126 15.53 -0.41 10.60
C HIS A 126 15.29 -1.80 11.21
N ASN A 127 16.01 -2.83 10.75
CA ASN A 127 15.80 -4.23 11.09
C ASN A 127 14.33 -4.68 10.92
N LEU A 128 13.73 -4.36 9.76
CA LEU A 128 12.35 -4.73 9.43
C LEU A 128 12.27 -5.68 8.24
N VAL A 129 11.43 -6.69 8.36
CA VAL A 129 10.91 -7.49 7.24
C VAL A 129 9.49 -7.06 6.97
N LEU A 130 9.24 -6.54 5.77
CA LEU A 130 8.01 -5.88 5.37
C LEU A 130 7.29 -6.75 4.33
N HIS A 131 6.26 -7.46 4.77
CA HIS A 131 5.36 -8.23 3.91
C HIS A 131 4.31 -7.31 3.31
N PHE A 132 3.98 -7.51 2.03
CA PHE A 132 3.05 -6.65 1.32
C PHE A 132 2.02 -7.44 0.53
N PHE A 133 0.77 -7.03 0.67
CA PHE A 133 -0.39 -7.65 0.06
C PHE A 133 -1.11 -6.64 -0.83
N ILE A 134 -1.83 -7.11 -1.84
CA ILE A 134 -2.67 -6.29 -2.72
C ILE A 134 -4.02 -6.97 -2.80
N LYS A 135 -5.08 -6.25 -2.41
CA LYS A 135 -6.43 -6.80 -2.36
C LYS A 135 -7.43 -5.89 -3.04
N GLN A 136 -8.15 -6.48 -4.00
CA GLN A 136 -9.25 -5.81 -4.68
C GLN A 136 -10.54 -5.93 -3.87
N LEU A 137 -11.26 -4.82 -3.74
CA LEU A 137 -12.61 -4.72 -3.21
C LEU A 137 -13.58 -4.26 -4.30
N THR A 138 -14.87 -4.50 -4.06
CA THR A 138 -15.90 -3.73 -4.76
C THR A 138 -15.88 -2.28 -4.29
N LEU A 139 -16.34 -1.34 -5.13
CA LEU A 139 -16.41 0.06 -4.74
C LEU A 139 -17.32 0.29 -3.52
N GLY A 140 -18.41 -0.49 -3.40
CA GLY A 140 -19.31 -0.44 -2.23
C GLY A 140 -18.57 -0.80 -0.94
N GLN A 141 -17.87 -1.94 -0.92
CA GLN A 141 -17.06 -2.36 0.23
C GLN A 141 -15.99 -1.32 0.58
N PHE A 142 -15.32 -0.74 -0.42
CA PHE A 142 -14.34 0.31 -0.21
C PHE A 142 -14.95 1.55 0.47
N CYS A 143 -16.10 2.02 -0.03
CA CYS A 143 -16.80 3.17 0.55
C CYS A 143 -17.33 2.90 1.97
N ASP A 144 -17.81 1.68 2.24
CA ASP A 144 -18.32 1.34 3.57
C ASP A 144 -17.18 1.25 4.61
N LEU A 145 -16.03 0.73 4.19
CA LEU A 145 -14.81 0.73 4.98
C LEU A 145 -14.38 2.16 5.35
N GLU A 146 -14.34 3.08 4.37
CA GLU A 146 -13.98 4.49 4.62
C GLU A 146 -14.91 5.18 5.64
N LYS A 147 -16.21 4.87 5.61
CA LYS A 147 -17.17 5.42 6.59
C LYS A 147 -16.93 4.85 7.99
N ALA A 148 -16.42 3.62 8.09
CA ALA A 148 -16.18 2.94 9.35
C ALA A 148 -14.84 3.32 9.99
N CYS A 149 -13.81 3.66 9.20
CA CYS A 149 -12.47 3.99 9.71
C CYS A 149 -12.47 5.01 10.88
N PRO A 150 -13.23 6.13 10.84
CA PRO A 150 -13.23 7.11 11.94
C PRO A 150 -13.77 6.60 13.28
N GLN A 151 -14.42 5.44 13.29
CA GLN A 151 -14.98 4.82 14.49
C GLN A 151 -14.03 3.80 15.14
N CYS A 152 -12.87 3.54 14.53
CA CYS A 152 -11.91 2.55 14.97
C CYS A 152 -11.11 3.02 16.19
N SER A 153 -10.59 2.08 16.99
CA SER A 153 -9.86 2.41 18.23
C SER A 153 -8.56 3.18 17.98
N GLU A 154 -7.95 2.97 16.80
CA GLU A 154 -6.69 3.60 16.41
C GLU A 154 -6.85 4.95 15.71
N TYR A 155 -8.10 5.33 15.39
CA TYR A 155 -8.38 6.64 14.84
C TYR A 155 -8.05 7.74 15.86
N GLY A 156 -7.20 8.68 15.46
CA GLY A 156 -6.68 9.74 16.32
C GLY A 156 -5.53 9.31 17.24
N LYS A 157 -5.05 8.05 17.17
CA LYS A 157 -3.87 7.56 17.91
C LYS A 157 -2.73 7.21 16.97
N GLU A 158 -2.84 6.09 16.28
CA GLU A 158 -1.84 5.64 15.30
C GLU A 158 -2.22 6.06 13.87
N VAL A 159 -3.52 6.15 13.61
CA VAL A 159 -4.10 6.53 12.31
C VAL A 159 -4.81 7.87 12.43
N MET A 160 -4.36 8.88 11.69
CA MET A 160 -4.94 10.23 11.67
C MET A 160 -6.06 10.39 10.62
N GLY A 161 -6.23 9.40 9.75
CA GLY A 161 -7.33 9.35 8.78
C GLY A 161 -6.96 8.60 7.51
N SER A 162 -7.97 7.95 6.92
CA SER A 162 -7.85 7.31 5.61
C SER A 162 -7.97 8.33 4.48
N VAL A 163 -7.18 8.14 3.43
CA VAL A 163 -7.21 8.97 2.22
C VAL A 163 -7.30 8.10 0.98
N ARG A 164 -7.98 8.61 -0.05
CA ARG A 164 -7.88 8.06 -1.41
C ARG A 164 -6.69 8.66 -2.12
N VAL A 165 -5.87 7.82 -2.75
CA VAL A 165 -4.81 8.28 -3.65
C VAL A 165 -5.44 8.92 -4.90
N PRO A 166 -5.14 10.19 -5.24
CA PRO A 166 -5.70 10.84 -6.42
C PRO A 166 -4.99 10.34 -7.69
N LEU A 167 -5.58 9.38 -8.41
CA LEU A 167 -4.95 8.73 -9.58
C LEU A 167 -5.02 9.54 -10.89
N TYR A 168 -5.47 10.79 -10.82
CA TYR A 168 -5.49 11.72 -11.94
C TYR A 168 -4.30 12.68 -11.87
N THR A 169 -3.94 13.27 -13.00
CA THR A 169 -3.03 14.41 -13.08
C THR A 169 -3.77 15.54 -13.77
N MET A 170 -3.85 16.70 -13.11
CA MET A 170 -4.53 17.87 -13.66
C MET A 170 -3.71 18.54 -14.78
N HIS A 171 -4.33 19.51 -15.47
CA HIS A 171 -3.72 20.23 -16.61
C HIS A 171 -2.39 20.94 -16.27
N ASN A 172 -2.16 21.30 -15.00
CA ASN A 172 -0.90 21.89 -14.55
C ASN A 172 0.24 20.86 -14.42
N MET A 173 -0.02 19.60 -14.78
CA MET A 173 0.88 18.46 -14.74
C MET A 173 1.37 18.07 -13.33
N TYR A 174 0.93 18.76 -12.28
CA TYR A 174 1.39 18.55 -10.91
C TYR A 174 0.28 18.11 -9.95
N SER A 175 -0.87 18.79 -9.95
CA SER A 175 -1.95 18.48 -9.02
C SER A 175 -2.55 17.09 -9.28
N GLY A 176 -2.93 16.40 -8.20
CA GLY A 176 -3.35 15.00 -8.24
C GLY A 176 -2.20 14.07 -7.83
N LEU A 177 -1.95 13.00 -8.59
CA LEU A 177 -0.96 11.98 -8.25
C LEU A 177 0.46 12.55 -8.08
N PRO A 178 0.99 13.43 -8.94
CA PRO A 178 2.35 13.95 -8.77
C PRO A 178 2.53 14.73 -7.46
N ALA A 179 1.59 15.61 -7.12
CA ALA A 179 1.57 16.32 -5.85
C ALA A 179 1.43 15.34 -4.66
N PHE A 180 0.58 14.32 -4.78
CA PHE A 180 0.45 13.29 -3.75
C PHE A 180 1.77 12.55 -3.51
N LEU A 181 2.49 12.18 -4.57
CA LEU A 181 3.80 11.53 -4.51
C LEU A 181 4.89 12.42 -3.91
N ASN A 182 4.70 13.73 -3.82
CA ASN A 182 5.64 14.65 -3.16
C ASN A 182 5.41 14.78 -1.64
N ASN A 183 4.41 14.10 -1.07
CA ASN A 183 4.27 13.98 0.38
C ASN A 183 5.34 13.06 0.99
N LYS A 184 5.42 13.07 2.33
CA LYS A 184 6.27 12.13 3.08
C LYS A 184 5.57 10.78 3.20
N PHE A 185 6.28 9.71 2.90
CA PHE A 185 5.82 8.33 3.03
C PHE A 185 6.66 7.59 4.07
N THR A 186 6.05 6.65 4.78
CA THR A 186 6.78 5.79 5.71
C THR A 186 7.56 4.71 4.95
N SER A 187 8.82 4.48 5.35
CA SER A 187 9.71 3.44 4.80
C SER A 187 9.60 3.35 3.27
N ILE A 188 9.12 2.22 2.74
CA ILE A 188 9.00 1.87 1.32
C ILE A 188 7.57 2.00 0.77
N ALA A 189 6.65 2.67 1.49
CA ALA A 189 5.24 2.73 1.13
C ALA A 189 5.00 3.44 -0.21
N LYS A 190 5.85 4.41 -0.58
CA LYS A 190 5.76 5.10 -1.88
C LYS A 190 6.07 4.14 -3.03
N GLU A 191 7.11 3.33 -2.89
CA GLU A 191 7.51 2.31 -3.85
C GLU A 191 6.43 1.23 -3.98
N GLN A 192 5.89 0.76 -2.85
CA GLN A 192 4.78 -0.19 -2.81
C GLN A 192 3.53 0.36 -3.50
N LEU A 193 3.23 1.65 -3.35
CA LEU A 193 2.14 2.30 -4.07
C LEU A 193 2.36 2.26 -5.58
N LEU A 194 3.53 2.71 -6.06
CA LEU A 194 3.82 2.75 -7.49
C LEU A 194 3.79 1.35 -8.13
N LEU A 195 4.33 0.35 -7.42
CA LEU A 195 4.23 -1.06 -7.81
C LEU A 195 2.80 -1.54 -7.91
N SER A 196 1.99 -1.26 -6.89
CA SER A 196 0.59 -1.68 -6.86
C SER A 196 -0.20 -1.09 -8.02
N LEU A 197 -0.07 0.23 -8.27
CA LEU A 197 -0.80 0.94 -9.32
C LEU A 197 -0.52 0.35 -10.71
N TYR A 198 0.74 0.00 -10.98
CA TYR A 198 1.14 -0.68 -12.20
C TYR A 198 0.63 -2.12 -12.25
N HIS A 199 0.86 -2.90 -11.18
CA HIS A 199 0.50 -4.32 -11.11
C HIS A 199 -1.00 -4.56 -11.33
N VAL A 200 -1.85 -3.75 -10.69
CA VAL A 200 -3.32 -3.86 -10.81
C VAL A 200 -3.89 -3.12 -12.03
N LYS A 201 -3.01 -2.59 -12.90
CA LYS A 201 -3.36 -1.91 -14.15
C LYS A 201 -4.33 -0.75 -13.91
N LEU A 202 -4.11 -0.01 -12.82
CA LEU A 202 -4.76 1.27 -12.59
C LEU A 202 -4.06 2.37 -13.39
N LEU A 203 -2.74 2.26 -13.57
CA LEU A 203 -1.95 3.14 -14.42
C LEU A 203 -1.07 2.34 -15.36
N SER A 204 -0.83 2.88 -16.55
CA SER A 204 0.20 2.36 -17.45
C SER A 204 1.60 2.72 -16.94
N GLU A 205 2.62 2.04 -17.46
CA GLU A 205 4.02 2.37 -17.20
C GLU A 205 4.34 3.85 -17.49
N GLU A 206 3.85 4.36 -18.62
CA GLU A 206 4.09 5.75 -19.01
C GLU A 206 3.42 6.73 -18.03
N GLU A 207 2.20 6.43 -17.59
CA GLU A 207 1.49 7.26 -16.62
C GLU A 207 2.20 7.31 -15.27
N VAL A 208 2.74 6.18 -14.81
CA VAL A 208 3.52 6.14 -13.56
C VAL A 208 4.83 6.92 -13.70
N LYS A 209 5.56 6.73 -14.81
CA LYS A 209 6.80 7.48 -15.10
C LYS A 209 6.58 8.99 -15.11
N LEU A 210 5.54 9.45 -15.81
CA LEU A 210 5.18 10.86 -15.87
C LEU A 210 4.81 11.41 -14.49
N ALA A 211 4.05 10.66 -13.69
CA ALA A 211 3.69 11.08 -12.34
C ALA A 211 4.92 11.25 -11.44
N ILE A 212 5.90 10.34 -11.52
CA ILE A 212 7.16 10.44 -10.78
C ILE A 212 7.96 11.66 -11.26
N LEU A 213 8.14 11.83 -12.58
CA LEU A 213 8.88 12.94 -13.15
C LEU A 213 8.31 14.30 -12.70
N HIS A 214 6.98 14.46 -12.78
CA HIS A 214 6.33 15.69 -12.39
C HIS A 214 6.30 15.92 -10.87
N SER A 215 6.35 14.86 -10.05
CA SER A 215 6.47 15.01 -8.59
C SER A 215 7.80 15.65 -8.17
N GLN A 216 8.86 15.47 -8.97
CA GLN A 216 10.20 15.97 -8.69
C GLN A 216 10.46 17.37 -9.27
N ALA A 217 9.82 17.69 -10.41
CA ALA A 217 10.07 18.93 -11.15
C ALA A 217 9.65 20.22 -10.40
N ASP A 218 8.68 20.14 -9.48
CA ASP A 218 8.12 21.33 -8.80
C ASP A 218 8.79 21.65 -7.45
N GLN A 219 9.70 20.79 -6.95
CA GLN A 219 10.54 21.14 -5.78
C GLN A 219 11.37 22.41 -6.02
N HIS A 220 11.61 22.79 -7.28
CA HIS A 220 12.35 23.99 -7.66
C HIS A 220 11.46 25.23 -7.91
N ARG A 221 10.12 25.08 -8.00
CA ARG A 221 9.20 26.22 -8.21
C ARG A 221 8.43 26.62 -6.95
N LEU A 222 8.25 25.71 -5.98
CA LEU A 222 7.59 26.00 -4.70
C LEU A 222 8.38 26.96 -3.80
N THR A 223 9.66 27.24 -4.09
CA THR A 223 10.45 28.29 -3.42
C THR A 223 10.14 29.72 -3.87
N ARG A 224 9.19 29.92 -4.80
CA ARG A 224 8.82 31.25 -5.33
C ARG A 224 7.49 31.80 -4.82
N PHE A 225 6.81 31.09 -3.93
CA PHE A 225 5.51 31.51 -3.37
C PHE A 225 5.52 31.68 -1.84
N PHE A 226 6.70 31.68 -1.21
CA PHE A 226 6.92 32.16 0.15
C PHE A 226 8.05 33.19 0.15
#